data_AF-F6ELN2-F1
#
_entry.id   AF-F6ELN2-F1
#
_cell.length_a   1.000
_cell.length_b   1.000
_cell.length_c   1.000
_cell.angle_alpha   90.00
_cell.angle_beta   90.00
_cell.angle_gamma   90.00
#
_symmetry.space_group_name_H-M   'P 1'
#
loop_
_entity.id
_entity.type
_entity.pdbx_description
1 polymer ?
#
loop_
_entity_poly.entity_id
_entity_poly.type
_entity_poly.pdbx_seq_one_letter_code
_entity_poly.pdbx_strand_id
1 'polypeptide(L)'
;MMDDVDAKIRRIGTHIPAENFRVRRIATIGVYGFTARAFLEKLTDAGVGLLLDLRQRRGVRGPDYSWANSARLQRALAAASIRYWHVKQLAPTTELRHVQYREDARQGVGKRNRVALAPEYAERYTREILDEFDLGALVAELPSDVASALFCVERDPEACHRSLVAERLRGVYGLPVTDLRPGLSQGVPQG
;
A
#
# COMPACT_ATOMS: atom_id res chain seq x y z
N MET A 1 -24.15 -12.03 -61.23
CA MET A 1 -24.12 -13.26 -60.43
C MET A 1 -23.32 -12.92 -59.17
N MET A 2 -24.04 -12.69 -58.07
CA MET A 2 -23.57 -12.64 -56.67
C MET A 2 -22.52 -11.55 -56.35
N ASP A 3 -22.86 -10.40 -55.76
CA ASP A 3 -23.36 -10.20 -54.38
C ASP A 3 -22.71 -11.17 -53.39
N ASP A 4 -21.71 -10.73 -52.59
CA ASP A 4 -21.58 -11.05 -51.15
C ASP A 4 -20.25 -10.67 -50.43
N VAL A 5 -19.62 -9.51 -50.70
CA VAL A 5 -18.51 -9.05 -49.81
C VAL A 5 -18.53 -7.55 -49.53
N ASP A 6 -19.72 -6.95 -49.44
CA ASP A 6 -19.87 -5.54 -48.99
C ASP A 6 -20.98 -5.34 -47.93
N ALA A 7 -21.47 -6.43 -47.34
CA ALA A 7 -22.62 -6.42 -46.41
C ALA A 7 -22.35 -7.10 -45.06
N LYS A 8 -21.10 -7.12 -44.56
CA LYS A 8 -20.79 -7.68 -43.23
C LYS A 8 -19.96 -6.80 -42.31
N ILE A 9 -19.84 -5.51 -42.62
CA ILE A 9 -19.27 -4.51 -41.72
C ILE A 9 -20.30 -3.39 -41.55
N ARG A 10 -21.23 -3.57 -40.59
CA ARG A 10 -21.97 -2.55 -39.82
C ARG A 10 -23.33 -3.09 -39.33
N ARG A 11 -23.34 -3.69 -38.14
CA ARG A 11 -24.40 -3.52 -37.12
C ARG A 11 -24.10 -4.41 -35.92
N ILE A 12 -23.36 -3.90 -34.95
CA ILE A 12 -23.85 -3.70 -33.58
C ILE A 12 -23.14 -2.44 -33.09
N GLY A 13 -23.91 -1.37 -32.92
CA GLY A 13 -23.43 -0.17 -32.25
C GLY A 13 -23.19 -0.50 -30.78
N THR A 14 -21.94 -0.59 -30.39
CA THR A 14 -21.53 -0.23 -29.03
C THR A 14 -20.66 1.01 -29.18
N HIS A 15 -21.27 2.18 -28.96
CA HIS A 15 -20.54 3.24 -28.29
C HIS A 15 -19.96 2.60 -27.03
N ILE A 16 -18.71 2.17 -27.08
CA ILE A 16 -17.89 2.11 -25.87
C ILE A 16 -17.61 3.60 -25.65
N PRO A 17 -18.26 4.27 -24.68
CA PRO A 17 -17.77 5.58 -24.32
C PRO A 17 -16.30 5.38 -23.98
N ALA A 18 -15.44 6.27 -24.46
CA ALA A 18 -14.11 6.41 -23.90
C ALA A 18 -14.31 6.86 -22.44
N GLU A 19 -14.69 5.93 -21.56
CA GLU A 19 -14.38 6.05 -20.15
C GLU A 19 -12.89 6.26 -20.14
N ASN A 20 -12.49 7.50 -19.83
CA ASN A 20 -11.14 7.84 -19.48
C ASN A 20 -10.63 6.71 -18.59
N PHE A 21 -9.79 5.83 -19.11
CA PHE A 21 -9.31 4.65 -18.42
C PHE A 21 -8.32 5.14 -17.37
N ARG A 22 -8.85 5.74 -16.29
CA ARG A 22 -8.04 6.24 -15.19
C ARG A 22 -7.55 5.01 -14.46
N VAL A 23 -6.32 4.63 -14.78
CA VAL A 23 -5.63 3.50 -14.16
C VAL A 23 -5.52 3.80 -12.67
N ARG A 24 -6.10 2.94 -11.83
CA ARG A 24 -5.94 3.00 -10.38
C ARG A 24 -4.45 2.90 -10.04
N ARG A 25 -3.94 3.82 -9.22
CA ARG A 25 -2.51 3.86 -8.84
C ARG A 25 -2.32 3.46 -7.39
N ILE A 26 -1.31 2.65 -7.14
CA ILE A 26 -0.92 2.23 -5.79
C ILE A 26 0.39 2.92 -5.40
N ALA A 27 0.44 3.40 -4.17
CA ALA A 27 1.66 3.82 -3.52
C ALA A 27 1.94 2.93 -2.29
N THR A 28 3.19 2.80 -1.88
CA THR A 28 3.52 2.26 -0.55
C THR A 28 4.17 3.35 0.29
N ILE A 29 3.90 3.36 1.61
CA ILE A 29 4.52 4.34 2.51
C ILE A 29 4.69 3.76 3.92
N GLY A 30 5.81 4.12 4.55
CA GLY A 30 6.17 3.76 5.92
C GLY A 30 6.09 4.94 6.90
N VAL A 31 6.25 4.66 8.19
CA VAL A 31 6.32 5.70 9.24
C VAL A 31 7.77 6.11 9.51
N TYR A 32 8.67 5.14 9.63
CA TYR A 32 10.04 5.39 10.08
C TYR A 32 10.81 6.28 9.09
N GLY A 33 11.51 7.28 9.64
CA GLY A 33 12.22 8.29 8.87
C GLY A 33 11.38 9.49 8.42
N PHE A 34 10.05 9.49 8.66
CA PHE A 34 9.20 10.66 8.41
C PHE A 34 8.92 11.45 9.70
N THR A 35 8.85 12.78 9.54
CA THR A 35 8.05 13.63 10.43
C THR A 35 6.59 13.61 9.97
N ALA A 36 5.65 13.96 10.86
CA ALA A 36 4.23 14.05 10.48
C ALA A 36 3.99 14.97 9.26
N ARG A 37 4.68 16.12 9.22
CA ARG A 37 4.60 17.07 8.11
C ARG A 37 5.10 16.46 6.80
N ALA A 38 6.33 15.92 6.81
CA ALA A 38 6.93 15.32 5.61
C ALA A 38 6.14 14.11 5.11
N PHE A 39 5.50 13.35 6.00
CA PHE A 39 4.61 12.24 5.64
C PHE A 39 3.40 12.72 4.84
N LEU A 40 2.72 13.77 5.32
CA LEU A 40 1.54 14.33 4.63
C LEU A 40 1.93 14.99 3.30
N GLU A 41 3.01 15.78 3.27
CA GLU A 41 3.53 16.37 2.04
C GLU A 41 3.80 15.28 0.99
N LYS A 42 4.45 14.19 1.39
CA LYS A 42 4.75 13.08 0.48
C LYS A 42 3.49 12.41 -0.09
N LEU A 43 2.44 12.26 0.71
CA LEU A 43 1.15 11.73 0.26
C LEU A 43 0.46 12.67 -0.73
N THR A 44 0.43 13.97 -0.42
CA THR A 44 -0.18 14.99 -1.27
C THR A 44 0.55 15.11 -2.60
N ASP A 45 1.88 15.16 -2.60
CA ASP A 45 2.71 15.23 -3.81
C ASP A 45 2.49 14.02 -4.73
N ALA A 46 2.25 12.84 -4.15
CA ALA A 46 1.95 11.61 -4.89
C ALA A 46 0.49 11.56 -5.41
N GLY A 47 -0.35 12.54 -5.02
CA GLY A 47 -1.77 12.57 -5.35
C GLY A 47 -2.56 11.46 -4.67
N VAL A 48 -2.18 11.10 -3.44
CA VAL A 48 -2.89 10.09 -2.65
C VAL A 48 -4.15 10.71 -2.05
N GLY A 49 -5.31 10.09 -2.31
CA GLY A 49 -6.59 10.47 -1.68
C GLY A 49 -7.19 9.38 -0.80
N LEU A 50 -6.56 8.21 -0.72
CA LEU A 50 -6.95 7.11 0.17
C LEU A 50 -5.72 6.46 0.79
N LEU A 51 -5.70 6.31 2.11
CA LEU A 51 -4.68 5.56 2.84
C LEU A 51 -5.28 4.27 3.40
N LEU A 52 -4.71 3.13 2.97
CA LEU A 52 -5.04 1.78 3.40
C LEU A 52 -4.08 1.37 4.53
N ASP A 53 -4.54 1.42 5.78
CA ASP A 53 -3.76 1.01 6.94
C ASP A 53 -3.76 -0.50 7.08
N LEU A 54 -2.60 -1.14 6.92
CA LEU A 54 -2.44 -2.59 6.97
C LEU A 54 -1.91 -3.08 8.32
N ARG A 55 -1.91 -2.22 9.35
CA ARG A 55 -1.35 -2.57 10.66
C ARG A 55 -2.32 -3.42 11.46
N GLN A 56 -1.80 -4.46 12.12
CA GLN A 56 -2.58 -5.25 13.07
C GLN A 56 -2.95 -4.40 14.31
N ARG A 57 -1.96 -3.68 14.84
CA ARG A 57 -2.11 -2.73 15.95
C ARG A 57 -1.78 -1.33 15.44
N ARG A 58 -2.69 -0.38 15.62
CA ARG A 58 -2.58 0.99 15.10
C ARG A 58 -1.85 1.96 16.04
N GLY A 59 -1.07 1.41 16.96
CA GLY A 59 -0.25 2.15 17.92
C GLY A 59 1.22 1.91 17.65
N VAL A 60 2.00 2.98 17.59
CA VAL A 60 3.47 2.96 17.57
C VAL A 60 3.97 3.28 18.97
N ARG A 61 4.95 2.52 19.46
CA ARG A 61 5.53 2.70 20.80
C ARG A 61 6.58 3.82 20.78
N GLY A 62 6.64 4.59 21.87
CA GLY A 62 7.59 5.67 22.06
C GLY A 62 7.10 7.04 21.51
N PRO A 63 7.75 8.14 21.90
CA PRO A 63 7.32 9.49 21.53
C PRO A 63 7.55 9.82 20.04
N ASP A 64 8.68 9.35 19.47
CA ASP A 64 9.21 9.74 18.14
C ASP A 64 8.20 9.63 16.99
N TYR A 65 7.30 8.65 17.07
CA TYR A 65 6.32 8.36 16.03
C TYR A 65 4.88 8.35 16.55
N SER A 66 4.64 9.01 17.69
CA SER A 66 3.33 9.06 18.32
C SER A 66 2.27 9.79 17.47
N TRP A 67 2.70 10.54 16.45
CA TRP A 67 1.83 11.13 15.42
C TRP A 67 1.16 10.07 14.53
N ALA A 68 1.80 8.91 14.33
CA ALA A 68 1.28 7.81 13.51
C ALA A 68 0.26 6.93 14.26
N ASN A 69 -0.04 7.23 15.52
CA ASN A 69 -1.10 6.56 16.27
C ASN A 69 -2.47 6.85 15.65
N SER A 70 -3.33 5.83 15.56
CA SER A 70 -4.61 5.84 14.80
C SER A 70 -5.38 7.17 14.85
N ALA A 71 -5.69 7.67 16.04
CA ALA A 71 -6.52 8.86 16.20
C ALA A 71 -5.84 10.15 15.68
N ARG A 72 -4.53 10.28 15.89
CA ARG A 72 -3.75 11.44 15.41
C ARG A 72 -3.55 11.37 13.90
N LEU A 73 -3.21 10.19 13.39
CA LEU A 73 -3.04 9.94 11.95
C LEU A 73 -4.34 10.25 11.19
N GLN A 74 -5.49 9.72 11.64
CA GLN A 74 -6.77 9.96 10.98
C GLN A 74 -7.16 11.45 10.96
N ARG A 75 -6.95 12.18 12.07
CA ARG A 75 -7.21 13.64 12.08
C ARG A 75 -6.32 14.39 11.09
N ALA A 76 -5.04 14.04 11.03
CA ALA A 76 -4.09 14.66 10.13
C ALA A 76 -4.42 14.38 8.65
N LEU A 77 -4.78 13.15 8.32
CA LEU A 77 -5.23 12.75 6.98
C LEU A 77 -6.52 13.47 6.58
N ALA A 78 -7.50 13.54 7.48
CA ALA A 78 -8.76 14.24 7.22
C ALA A 78 -8.53 15.73 6.96
N ALA A 79 -7.63 16.39 7.70
CA ALA A 79 -7.24 17.78 7.45
C ALA A 79 -6.58 17.98 6.07
N ALA A 80 -5.94 16.94 5.53
CA ALA A 80 -5.36 16.92 4.19
C ALA A 80 -6.32 16.38 3.11
N SER A 81 -7.60 16.16 3.43
CA SER A 81 -8.59 15.54 2.53
C SER A 81 -8.23 14.13 2.03
N ILE A 82 -7.46 13.37 2.82
CA ILE A 82 -7.08 11.99 2.54
C ILE A 82 -8.00 11.06 3.33
N ARG A 83 -8.74 10.19 2.63
CA ARG A 83 -9.59 9.17 3.24
C ARG A 83 -8.74 8.10 3.94
N TYR A 84 -9.28 7.49 4.98
CA TYR A 84 -8.61 6.43 5.74
C TYR A 84 -9.45 5.16 5.77
N TRP A 85 -8.84 4.04 5.45
CA TRP A 85 -9.46 2.71 5.55
C TRP A 85 -8.50 1.74 6.26
N HIS A 86 -8.92 1.18 7.39
CA HIS A 86 -8.19 0.12 8.07
C HIS A 86 -8.53 -1.25 7.47
N VAL A 87 -7.59 -1.86 6.74
CA VAL A 87 -7.74 -3.18 6.12
C VAL A 87 -7.05 -4.22 7.01
N LYS A 88 -7.66 -4.49 8.17
CA LYS A 88 -7.07 -5.35 9.22
C LYS A 88 -6.83 -6.78 8.74
N GLN A 89 -7.62 -7.27 7.79
CA GLN A 89 -7.53 -8.61 7.23
C GLN A 89 -6.22 -8.85 6.48
N LEU A 90 -5.59 -7.80 5.95
CA LEU A 90 -4.26 -7.87 5.32
C LEU A 90 -3.11 -7.71 6.33
N ALA A 91 -3.40 -7.55 7.63
CA ALA A 91 -2.36 -7.42 8.63
C ALA A 91 -1.78 -8.79 9.01
N PRO A 92 -0.45 -8.92 9.20
CA PRO A 92 0.15 -10.17 9.62
C PRO A 92 -0.35 -10.59 11.01
N THR A 93 -0.53 -11.89 11.20
CA THR A 93 -0.86 -12.49 12.50
C THR A 93 0.29 -12.34 13.48
N THR A 94 0.02 -12.55 14.77
CA THR A 94 1.09 -12.55 15.79
C THR A 94 2.12 -13.65 15.53
N GLU A 95 1.66 -14.81 15.06
CA GLU A 95 2.51 -15.96 14.73
C GLU A 95 3.44 -15.66 13.55
N LEU A 96 2.92 -15.08 12.47
CA LEU A 96 3.75 -14.66 11.33
C LEU A 96 4.80 -13.64 11.78
N ARG A 97 4.45 -12.67 12.62
CA ARG A 97 5.45 -11.74 13.16
C ARG A 97 6.55 -12.46 13.95
N HIS A 98 6.22 -13.54 14.67
CA HIS A 98 7.23 -14.34 15.36
C HIS A 98 8.14 -15.11 14.41
N VAL A 99 7.65 -15.58 13.25
CA VAL A 99 8.50 -16.16 12.18
C VAL A 99 9.61 -15.18 11.83
N GLN A 100 9.24 -13.95 11.51
CA GLN A 100 10.19 -12.92 11.16
C GLN A 100 11.12 -12.53 12.32
N TYR A 101 10.61 -12.47 13.56
CA TYR A 101 11.45 -12.13 14.71
C TYR A 101 12.50 -13.20 15.03
N ARG A 102 12.20 -14.48 14.76
CA ARG A 102 13.20 -15.55 14.89
C ARG A 102 14.32 -15.39 13.88
N GLU A 103 13.99 -15.05 12.63
CA GLU A 103 15.00 -14.79 11.60
C GLU A 103 15.84 -13.55 11.93
N ASP A 104 15.20 -12.45 12.33
CA ASP A 104 15.90 -11.25 12.78
C ASP A 104 16.91 -11.56 13.90
N ALA A 105 16.49 -12.35 14.90
CA ALA A 105 17.34 -12.76 16.01
C ALA A 105 18.50 -13.65 15.55
N ARG A 106 18.25 -14.59 14.62
CA ARG A 106 19.29 -15.44 14.03
C ARG A 106 20.37 -14.62 13.31
N GLN A 107 19.96 -13.54 12.65
CA GLN A 107 20.85 -12.64 11.91
C GLN A 107 21.46 -11.52 12.78
N GLY A 108 21.06 -11.40 14.06
CA GLY A 108 21.47 -10.30 14.92
C GLY A 108 20.95 -8.92 14.49
N VAL A 109 19.87 -8.86 13.71
CA VAL A 109 19.31 -7.63 13.16
C VAL A 109 18.17 -7.12 14.05
N GLY A 110 18.26 -5.88 14.52
CA GLY A 110 17.17 -5.23 15.23
C GLY A 110 15.97 -4.94 14.31
N LYS A 111 14.74 -5.02 14.83
CA LYS A 111 13.49 -4.83 14.05
C LYS A 111 13.45 -3.53 13.23
N ARG A 112 14.05 -2.44 13.73
CA ARG A 112 14.10 -1.14 13.04
C ARG A 112 15.17 -1.07 11.94
N ASN A 113 16.13 -1.99 11.95
CA ASN A 113 17.25 -2.07 11.01
C ASN A 113 17.03 -3.17 9.95
N ARG A 114 15.89 -3.87 10.00
CA ARG A 114 15.54 -4.88 9.00
C ARG A 114 15.37 -4.21 7.64
N VAL A 115 16.02 -4.78 6.63
CA VAL A 115 15.95 -4.32 5.23
C VAL A 115 15.14 -5.25 4.33
N ALA A 116 14.91 -6.50 4.74
CA ALA A 116 14.18 -7.49 3.95
C ALA A 116 13.33 -8.42 4.82
N LEU A 117 12.24 -8.94 4.27
CA LEU A 117 11.45 -10.02 4.89
C LEU A 117 12.19 -11.36 4.82
N ALA A 118 11.96 -12.21 5.81
CA ALA A 118 12.39 -13.59 5.81
C ALA A 118 11.63 -14.37 4.71
N PRO A 119 12.29 -15.27 3.95
CA PRO A 119 11.62 -16.06 2.92
C PRO A 119 10.41 -16.85 3.46
N GLU A 120 10.57 -17.51 4.61
CA GLU A 120 9.47 -18.24 5.28
C GLU A 120 8.30 -17.29 5.62
N TYR A 121 8.59 -16.07 6.07
CA TYR A 121 7.55 -15.08 6.36
C TYR A 121 6.77 -14.72 5.09
N ALA A 122 7.48 -14.45 3.99
CA ALA A 122 6.84 -14.06 2.73
C ALA A 122 5.97 -15.18 2.16
N GLU A 123 6.47 -16.42 2.17
CA GLU A 123 5.72 -17.59 1.71
C GLU A 123 4.45 -17.79 2.55
N ARG A 124 4.58 -17.80 3.88
CA ARG A 124 3.44 -17.99 4.76
C ARG A 124 2.44 -16.85 4.69
N TYR A 125 2.89 -15.59 4.65
CA TYR A 125 1.99 -14.44 4.49
C TYR A 125 1.19 -14.52 3.19
N THR A 126 1.84 -14.96 2.11
CA THR A 126 1.18 -15.15 0.81
C THR A 126 0.06 -16.17 0.91
N ARG A 127 0.38 -17.38 1.38
CA ARG A 127 -0.58 -18.49 1.46
C ARG A 127 -1.69 -18.26 2.49
N GLU A 128 -1.34 -17.78 3.68
CA GLU A 128 -2.26 -17.72 4.83
C GLU A 128 -3.09 -16.43 4.87
N ILE A 129 -2.70 -15.39 4.12
CA ILE A 129 -3.36 -14.08 4.14
C ILE A 129 -3.72 -13.61 2.74
N LEU A 130 -2.76 -13.53 1.80
CA LEU A 130 -3.05 -12.95 0.48
C LEU A 130 -3.95 -13.83 -0.39
N ASP A 131 -3.76 -15.15 -0.33
CA ASP A 131 -4.53 -16.08 -1.15
C ASP A 131 -5.99 -16.23 -0.66
N GLU A 132 -6.21 -16.02 0.64
CA GLU A 132 -7.54 -16.08 1.27
C GLU A 132 -8.30 -14.74 1.22
N PHE A 133 -7.61 -13.63 0.92
CA PHE A 133 -8.21 -12.30 0.89
C PHE A 133 -8.75 -11.96 -0.50
N ASP A 134 -10.01 -11.51 -0.56
CA ASP A 134 -10.61 -11.02 -1.81
C ASP A 134 -10.04 -9.65 -2.21
N LEU A 135 -8.90 -9.69 -2.90
CA LEU A 135 -8.28 -8.51 -3.49
C LEU A 135 -9.13 -7.89 -4.60
N GLY A 136 -10.02 -8.65 -5.24
CA GLY A 136 -10.87 -8.15 -6.32
C GLY A 136 -11.89 -7.15 -5.79
N ALA A 137 -12.56 -7.52 -4.69
CA ALA A 137 -13.44 -6.62 -3.95
C ALA A 137 -12.71 -5.36 -3.46
N LEU A 138 -11.48 -5.51 -2.92
CA LEU A 138 -10.68 -4.35 -2.52
C LEU A 138 -10.39 -3.43 -3.71
N VAL A 139 -9.95 -3.97 -4.86
CA VAL A 139 -9.62 -3.19 -6.06
C VAL A 139 -10.84 -2.47 -6.62
N ALA A 140 -12.03 -3.08 -6.59
CA ALA A 140 -13.26 -2.46 -7.04
C ALA A 140 -13.57 -1.16 -6.27
N GLU A 141 -13.32 -1.15 -4.96
CA GLU A 141 -13.55 -0.02 -4.06
C GLU A 141 -12.45 1.07 -4.13
N LEU A 142 -11.32 0.79 -4.78
CA LEU A 142 -10.26 1.80 -4.90
C LEU A 142 -10.67 2.94 -5.84
N PRO A 143 -10.37 4.20 -5.49
CA PRO A 143 -10.59 5.33 -6.37
C PRO A 143 -9.77 5.22 -7.66
N SER A 144 -10.35 5.61 -8.79
CA SER A 144 -9.67 5.66 -10.09
C SER A 144 -9.00 7.01 -10.37
N ASP A 145 -9.45 8.08 -9.71
CA ASP A 145 -9.02 9.46 -9.95
C ASP A 145 -7.80 9.89 -9.12
N VAL A 146 -7.61 9.28 -7.95
CA VAL A 146 -6.50 9.53 -7.02
C VAL A 146 -5.76 8.24 -6.69
N ALA A 147 -4.52 8.36 -6.22
CA ALA A 147 -3.75 7.19 -5.78
C ALA A 147 -4.23 6.67 -4.41
N SER A 148 -4.04 5.37 -4.18
CA SER A 148 -4.23 4.72 -2.88
C SER A 148 -2.89 4.30 -2.29
N ALA A 149 -2.63 4.65 -1.03
CA ALA A 149 -1.37 4.30 -0.35
C ALA A 149 -1.54 3.12 0.61
N LEU A 150 -0.78 2.05 0.40
CA LEU A 150 -0.61 0.94 1.34
C LEU A 150 0.34 1.36 2.47
N PHE A 151 -0.16 1.36 3.69
CA PHE A 151 0.53 1.92 4.84
C PHE A 151 0.86 0.88 5.91
N CYS A 152 2.13 0.89 6.36
CA CYS A 152 2.59 0.20 7.57
C CYS A 152 3.72 1.03 8.23
N VAL A 153 4.44 0.46 9.20
CA VAL A 153 5.36 1.21 10.07
C VAL A 153 6.78 1.27 9.51
N GLU A 154 7.31 0.16 8.97
CA GLU A 154 8.69 0.02 8.52
C GLU A 154 9.03 1.05 7.43
N ARG A 155 10.24 1.62 7.44
CA ARG A 155 10.68 2.63 6.47
C ARG A 155 10.64 2.09 5.05
N ASP A 156 11.31 0.98 4.84
CA ASP A 156 11.54 0.37 3.53
C ASP A 156 10.47 -0.71 3.26
N PRO A 157 9.80 -0.71 2.09
CA PRO A 157 8.77 -1.68 1.74
C PRO A 157 9.31 -3.12 1.69
N GLU A 158 10.57 -3.31 1.35
CA GLU A 158 11.25 -4.61 1.31
C GLU A 158 11.27 -5.30 2.68
N ALA A 159 11.25 -4.52 3.76
CA ALA A 159 11.24 -5.02 5.14
C ALA A 159 9.83 -5.31 5.68
N CYS A 160 8.78 -5.14 4.87
CA CYS A 160 7.40 -5.03 5.31
C CYS A 160 6.43 -5.82 4.44
N HIS A 161 5.36 -6.37 5.01
CA HIS A 161 4.35 -7.12 4.24
C HIS A 161 3.61 -6.29 3.20
N ARG A 162 3.63 -4.95 3.30
CA ARG A 162 2.99 -4.07 2.31
C ARG A 162 3.57 -4.23 0.91
N SER A 163 4.84 -4.62 0.77
CA SER A 163 5.45 -4.92 -0.53
C SER A 163 4.79 -6.14 -1.17
N LEU A 164 4.53 -7.21 -0.41
CA LEU A 164 3.85 -8.41 -0.89
C LEU A 164 2.43 -8.10 -1.40
N VAL A 165 1.69 -7.24 -0.69
CA VAL A 165 0.37 -6.76 -1.15
C VAL A 165 0.51 -5.95 -2.45
N ALA A 166 1.46 -5.02 -2.50
CA ALA A 166 1.69 -4.18 -3.67
C ALA A 166 2.09 -5.00 -4.91
N GLU A 167 2.97 -6.00 -4.72
CA GLU A 167 3.39 -6.92 -5.77
C GLU A 167 2.23 -7.75 -6.31
N ARG A 168 1.35 -8.24 -5.43
CA ARG A 168 0.14 -8.97 -5.84
C ARG A 168 -0.81 -8.07 -6.64
N LEU A 169 -1.02 -6.83 -6.20
CA LEU A 169 -1.84 -5.85 -6.93
C LEU A 169 -1.26 -5.53 -8.31
N ARG A 170 0.07 -5.37 -8.40
CA ARG A 170 0.76 -5.17 -9.67
C ARG A 170 0.64 -6.37 -10.59
N GLY A 171 0.90 -7.57 -10.07
CA GLY A 171 0.95 -8.80 -10.88
C GLY A 171 -0.41 -9.30 -11.36
N VAL A 172 -1.45 -9.21 -10.52
CA VAL A 172 -2.79 -9.73 -10.85
C VAL A 172 -3.66 -8.68 -11.54
N TYR A 173 -3.57 -7.42 -11.13
CA TYR A 173 -4.47 -6.35 -11.58
C TYR A 173 -3.77 -5.29 -12.45
N GLY A 174 -2.47 -5.42 -12.70
CA GLY A 174 -1.72 -4.47 -13.52
C GLY A 174 -1.61 -3.07 -12.92
N LEU A 175 -1.83 -2.91 -11.61
CA LEU A 175 -1.80 -1.59 -10.99
C LEU A 175 -0.36 -1.08 -10.87
N PRO A 176 -0.03 0.12 -11.38
CA PRO A 176 1.28 0.72 -11.16
C PRO A 176 1.51 1.00 -9.68
N VAL A 177 2.70 0.64 -9.19
CA VAL A 177 3.12 0.80 -7.80
C VAL A 177 4.27 1.81 -7.72
N THR A 178 4.23 2.71 -6.74
CA THR A 178 5.35 3.62 -6.43
C THR A 178 5.65 3.60 -4.93
N ASP A 179 6.92 3.45 -4.57
CA ASP A 179 7.34 3.47 -3.17
C ASP A 179 7.68 4.89 -2.70
N LEU A 180 6.95 5.38 -1.71
CA LEU A 180 7.15 6.69 -1.12
C LEU A 180 8.12 6.58 0.06
N ARG A 181 9.37 6.97 -0.19
CA ARG A 181 10.42 7.01 0.84
C ARG A 181 10.63 8.42 1.39
N PRO A 182 11.16 8.56 2.62
CA PRO A 182 11.59 9.86 3.13
C PRO A 182 12.60 10.50 2.16
N GLY A 183 12.47 11.81 1.93
CA GLY A 183 13.46 12.56 1.15
C GLY A 183 14.81 12.61 1.86
N LEU A 184 15.89 12.68 1.10
CA LEU A 184 17.22 13.01 1.63
C LEU A 184 17.26 14.53 1.91
N SER A 185 16.74 14.99 3.04
CA SER A 185 16.98 16.39 3.45
C SER A 185 16.89 16.64 4.96
N GLN A 186 18.08 16.96 5.49
CA GLN A 186 18.42 17.83 6.61
C GLN A 186 17.87 17.48 8.00
N GLY A 187 18.79 16.97 8.83
CA GLY A 187 18.87 17.11 10.29
C GLY A 187 17.55 17.28 11.05
N VAL A 188 17.16 16.24 11.79
CA VAL A 188 16.26 16.39 12.93
C VAL A 188 16.89 17.41 13.89
N PRO A 189 16.25 18.56 14.20
CA PRO A 189 16.68 19.36 15.33
C PRO A 189 16.34 18.57 16.58
N GLN A 190 17.36 18.26 17.39
CA GLN A 190 17.14 17.80 18.76
C GLN A 190 16.59 18.99 19.55
N GLY A 191 15.38 18.81 20.10
CA GLY A 191 14.81 19.65 21.14
C GLY A 191 14.48 18.78 22.33
#